data_AF-A0A7S3HGJ5-F1
#
_entry.id   AF-A0A7S3HGJ5-F1
#
_cell.length_a   1.000
_cell.length_b   1.000
_cell.length_c   1.000
_cell.angle_alpha   90.00
_cell.angle_beta   90.00
_cell.angle_gamma   90.00
#
_symmetry.space_group_name_H-M   'P 1'
#
loop_
_entity.id
_entity.type
_entity.pdbx_description
1 polymer ?
#
loop_
_entity_poly.entity_id
_entity_poly.type
_entity_poly.pdbx_seq_one_letter_code
_entity_poly.pdbx_strand_id
1 'polypeptide(L)'
;GAARPAIYFNGSCIFDPEYPEPSEEAADEGLHPEWTLTEWGLSSGSLLQIEDEGQGFSCNLVVSEDPELDEEKFPTGFQVATTGGEPEKDAGDGAQGEKRKAEVGDENLASKKQATDANCETVSLDD
;
A
#
# COMPACT_ATOMS: atom_id res chain seq x y z
N GLY A 1 6.65 12.47 -11.30
CA GLY A 1 7.98 11.86 -11.43
C GLY A 1 7.87 10.52 -12.13
N ALA A 2 8.98 9.82 -12.33
CA ALA A 2 8.92 8.37 -12.52
C ALA A 2 8.46 7.72 -11.20
N ALA A 3 7.75 6.60 -11.27
CA ALA A 3 7.37 5.86 -10.06
C ALA A 3 8.61 5.21 -9.45
N ARG A 4 8.90 5.53 -8.19
CA ARG A 4 10.07 5.05 -7.44
C ARG A 4 9.67 4.67 -6.02
N PRO A 5 8.86 3.62 -5.84
CA PRO A 5 8.45 3.19 -4.51
C PRO A 5 9.61 2.48 -3.77
N ALA A 6 9.93 2.95 -2.58
CA ALA A 6 10.73 2.24 -1.59
C ALA A 6 9.81 1.43 -0.66
N ILE A 7 10.32 0.30 -0.14
CA ILE A 7 9.57 -0.62 0.70
C ILE A 7 10.27 -0.73 2.06
N TYR A 8 9.49 -0.61 3.13
CA TYR A 8 9.96 -0.65 4.50
C TYR A 8 9.26 -1.74 5.31
N PHE A 9 10.02 -2.39 6.18
CA PHE A 9 9.53 -3.33 7.19
C PHE A 9 10.10 -2.98 8.56
N ASN A 10 9.25 -2.78 9.56
CA ASN A 10 9.64 -2.39 10.93
C ASN A 10 10.56 -1.15 10.98
N GLY A 11 10.40 -0.20 10.05
CA GLY A 11 11.21 1.01 9.97
C GLY A 11 12.55 0.86 9.24
N SER A 12 12.91 -0.34 8.78
CA SER A 12 14.08 -0.59 7.93
C SER A 12 13.67 -0.62 6.46
N CYS A 13 14.46 0.02 5.58
CA CYS A 13 14.29 -0.11 4.13
C CYS A 13 14.75 -1.52 3.70
N ILE A 14 13.88 -2.25 2.99
CA ILE A 14 14.19 -3.59 2.48
C ILE A 14 14.29 -3.63 0.96
N PHE A 15 13.80 -2.58 0.28
CA PHE A 15 13.95 -2.40 -1.15
C PHE A 15 13.96 -0.91 -1.48
N ASP A 16 14.97 -0.49 -2.23
CA ASP A 16 15.07 0.86 -2.77
C ASP A 16 15.23 0.80 -4.31
N PRO A 17 14.45 1.57 -5.08
CA PRO A 17 14.55 1.61 -6.54
C PRO A 17 15.85 2.23 -7.07
N GLU A 18 16.75 2.75 -6.22
CA GLU A 18 18.15 3.09 -6.56
C GLU A 18 19.03 1.85 -6.68
N TYR A 19 18.68 0.78 -5.97
CA TYR A 19 19.44 -0.46 -5.89
C TYR A 19 18.55 -1.68 -6.26
N PRO A 20 18.05 -1.76 -7.50
CA PRO A 20 17.10 -2.79 -7.91
C PRO A 20 17.72 -4.19 -8.04
N GLU A 21 19.05 -4.26 -8.16
CA GLU A 21 19.81 -5.50 -8.34
C GLU A 21 20.87 -5.63 -7.26
N PRO A 22 21.29 -6.87 -6.92
CA PRO A 22 22.34 -7.09 -5.95
C PRO A 22 23.65 -6.44 -6.42
N SER A 23 24.22 -5.59 -5.58
CA SER A 23 25.49 -4.92 -5.83
C SER A 23 26.25 -4.67 -4.53
N GLU A 24 27.55 -4.36 -4.63
CA GLU A 24 28.34 -3.95 -3.46
C GLU A 24 27.75 -2.68 -2.82
N GLU A 25 27.29 -1.73 -3.63
CA GLU A 25 26.65 -0.50 -3.15
C GLU A 25 25.33 -0.78 -2.42
N ALA A 26 24.52 -1.72 -2.93
CA ALA A 26 23.28 -2.13 -2.24
C ALA A 26 23.60 -2.73 -0.86
N ALA A 27 24.59 -3.62 -0.80
CA ALA A 27 24.99 -4.27 0.44
C ALA A 27 25.57 -3.29 1.47
N ASP A 28 26.31 -2.27 1.04
CA ASP A 28 26.83 -1.20 1.90
C ASP A 28 25.70 -0.36 2.53
N GLU A 29 24.60 -0.15 1.80
CA GLU A 29 23.37 0.48 2.29
C GLU A 29 22.47 -0.48 3.10
N GLY A 30 22.90 -1.73 3.29
CA GLY A 30 22.15 -2.76 3.99
C GLY A 30 20.95 -3.30 3.21
N LEU A 31 20.90 -3.10 1.89
CA LEU A 31 19.88 -3.60 0.99
C LEU A 31 20.31 -4.93 0.36
N HIS A 32 19.39 -5.89 0.40
CA HIS A 32 19.56 -7.24 -0.11
C HIS A 32 18.36 -7.62 -0.99
N PRO A 33 18.31 -7.13 -2.25
CA PRO A 33 17.22 -7.45 -3.18
C PRO A 33 17.17 -8.94 -3.55
N GLU A 34 18.26 -9.69 -3.33
CA GLU A 34 18.31 -11.15 -3.50
C GLU A 34 17.68 -11.93 -2.35
N TRP A 35 17.47 -11.32 -1.18
CA TRP A 35 16.87 -12.00 -0.04
C TRP A 35 15.39 -12.26 -0.26
N THR A 36 14.96 -13.44 0.14
CA THR A 36 13.55 -13.79 0.23
C THR A 36 12.84 -12.97 1.31
N LEU A 37 11.52 -12.88 1.23
CA LEU A 37 10.73 -12.21 2.27
C LEU A 37 10.98 -12.81 3.66
N THR A 38 11.14 -14.14 3.74
CA THR A 38 11.44 -14.84 4.99
C THR A 38 12.83 -14.50 5.55
N GLU A 39 13.83 -14.28 4.70
CA GLU A 39 15.17 -13.85 5.13
C GLU A 39 15.14 -12.44 5.73
N TRP A 40 14.27 -11.57 5.22
CA TRP A 40 13.93 -10.28 5.84
C TRP A 40 13.09 -10.40 7.13
N GLY A 41 12.70 -11.61 7.52
CA GLY A 41 11.87 -11.86 8.70
C GLY A 41 10.39 -11.54 8.48
N LEU A 42 9.94 -11.43 7.23
CA LEU A 42 8.53 -11.27 6.91
C LEU A 42 7.82 -12.61 7.02
N SER A 43 6.61 -12.57 7.57
CA SER A 43 5.72 -13.72 7.69
C SER A 43 4.28 -13.29 7.38
N SER A 44 3.34 -14.24 7.30
CA SER A 44 1.93 -13.88 7.29
C SER A 44 1.58 -12.97 8.48
N GLY A 45 0.86 -11.88 8.20
CA GLY A 45 0.53 -10.82 9.15
C GLY A 45 1.51 -9.65 9.18
N SER A 46 2.67 -9.74 8.52
CA SER A 46 3.62 -8.62 8.46
C SER A 46 3.04 -7.41 7.73
N LEU A 47 3.34 -6.22 8.26
CA LEU A 47 2.96 -4.94 7.67
C LEU A 47 4.16 -4.32 6.96
N LEU A 48 4.03 -4.09 5.66
CA LEU A 48 4.97 -3.34 4.85
C LEU A 48 4.46 -1.92 4.64
N GLN A 49 5.36 -0.95 4.67
CA GLN A 49 5.09 0.43 4.32
C GLN A 49 5.75 0.72 2.97
N ILE A 50 4.98 1.24 2.03
CA ILE A 50 5.46 1.66 0.71
C ILE A 50 5.40 3.17 0.66
N GLU A 51 6.49 3.78 0.21
CA GLU A 51 6.60 5.23 0.02
C GLU A 51 7.16 5.54 -1.36
N ASP A 52 6.52 6.46 -2.08
CA ASP A 52 7.06 7.07 -3.28
C ASP A 52 7.13 8.59 -3.04
N GLU A 53 8.30 9.04 -2.56
CA GLU A 53 8.55 10.45 -2.25
C GLU A 53 8.38 11.35 -3.47
N GLY A 54 8.73 10.85 -4.66
CA GLY A 54 8.62 11.57 -5.93
C GLY A 54 7.17 11.86 -6.34
N GLN A 55 6.22 11.16 -5.75
CA GLN A 55 4.78 11.32 -5.97
C GLN A 55 4.01 11.76 -4.72
N GLY A 56 4.67 11.83 -3.56
CA GLY A 56 4.01 12.08 -2.27
C GLY A 56 2.97 11.00 -1.94
N PHE A 57 3.23 9.76 -2.36
CA PHE A 57 2.34 8.62 -2.16
C PHE A 57 2.90 7.71 -1.06
N SER A 58 2.00 7.20 -0.22
CA SER A 58 2.34 6.18 0.77
C SER A 58 1.17 5.23 0.97
N CYS A 59 1.43 3.94 1.12
CA CYS A 59 0.41 2.97 1.53
C CYS A 59 1.01 1.86 2.41
N ASN A 60 0.13 1.13 3.09
CA ASN A 60 0.52 -0.05 3.85
C ASN A 60 0.01 -1.31 3.14
N LEU A 61 0.84 -2.33 3.08
CA LEU A 61 0.47 -3.67 2.60
C LEU A 61 0.59 -4.68 3.74
N VAL A 62 -0.40 -5.56 3.85
CA VAL A 62 -0.34 -6.70 4.78
C VAL A 62 0.01 -7.94 3.99
N VAL A 63 1.10 -8.60 4.36
CA VAL A 63 1.51 -9.88 3.77
C VAL A 63 0.64 -10.98 4.39
N SER A 64 0.03 -11.82 3.57
CA SER A 64 -0.76 -12.96 4.04
C SER A 64 -0.41 -14.20 3.23
N GLU A 65 -0.21 -15.33 3.91
CA GLU A 65 -0.02 -16.61 3.24
C GLU A 65 -1.38 -17.20 2.88
N ASP A 66 -1.50 -17.69 1.65
CA ASP A 66 -2.72 -18.33 1.14
C ASP A 66 -2.38 -19.74 0.64
N PRO A 67 -2.58 -20.79 1.45
CA PRO A 67 -2.24 -22.16 1.10
C PRO A 67 -3.15 -22.76 0.02
N GLU A 68 -4.26 -22.10 -0.30
CA GLU A 68 -5.23 -22.54 -1.31
C GLU A 68 -5.08 -21.75 -2.62
N LEU A 69 -3.98 -20.98 -2.78
CA LEU A 69 -3.73 -20.19 -3.98
C LEU A 69 -3.58 -21.11 -5.21
N ASP A 70 -4.48 -20.94 -6.15
CA ASP A 70 -4.52 -21.70 -7.41
C ASP A 70 -3.47 -21.14 -8.39
N GLU A 71 -2.43 -21.94 -8.67
CA GLU A 71 -1.34 -21.56 -9.58
C GLU A 71 -1.79 -21.36 -11.04
N GLU A 72 -2.85 -22.04 -11.48
CA GLU A 72 -3.39 -21.86 -12.84
C GLU A 72 -4.06 -20.49 -12.98
N LYS A 73 -4.71 -20.01 -11.91
CA LYS A 73 -5.32 -18.67 -11.85
C LYS A 73 -4.32 -17.57 -11.51
N PHE A 74 -3.34 -17.86 -10.66
CA PHE A 74 -2.35 -16.92 -10.17
C PHE A 74 -0.93 -17.41 -10.47
N PRO A 75 -0.49 -17.38 -11.74
CA PRO A 75 0.82 -17.89 -12.14
C PRO A 75 1.99 -17.08 -11.56
N THR A 76 1.73 -15.89 -11.04
CA THR A 76 2.70 -15.06 -10.31
C THR A 76 2.98 -15.55 -8.89
N GLY A 77 2.17 -16.47 -8.36
CA GLY A 77 2.31 -17.00 -7.00
C GLY A 77 1.82 -16.06 -5.89
N PHE A 78 1.12 -14.96 -6.25
CA PHE A 78 0.50 -14.06 -5.28
C PHE A 78 -0.77 -13.42 -5.84
N GLN A 79 -1.64 -12.96 -4.95
CA GLN A 79 -2.80 -12.14 -5.27
C GLN A 79 -2.78 -10.83 -4.47
N VAL A 80 -3.36 -9.77 -5.03
CA VAL A 80 -3.50 -8.47 -4.35
C VAL A 80 -4.97 -8.25 -4.03
N ALA A 81 -5.32 -8.33 -2.75
CA ALA A 81 -6.67 -8.04 -2.27
C ALA A 81 -6.79 -6.56 -1.91
N THR A 82 -7.68 -5.83 -2.58
CA THR A 82 -7.99 -4.44 -2.24
C THR A 82 -9.17 -4.40 -1.27
N THR A 83 -8.90 -4.12 0.01
CA THR A 83 -9.96 -3.90 1.01
C THR A 83 -10.64 -2.56 0.73
N GLY A 84 -11.62 -2.55 -0.17
CA GLY A 84 -12.33 -1.34 -0.59
C GLY A 84 -13.28 -1.55 -1.78
N GLY A 85 -13.13 -2.64 -2.54
CA GLY A 85 -14.18 -3.17 -3.40
C GLY A 85 -14.87 -4.33 -2.68
N GLU A 86 -16.20 -4.37 -2.70
CA GLU A 86 -16.92 -5.60 -2.34
C GLU A 86 -16.29 -6.78 -3.06
N PRO A 87 -16.12 -7.94 -2.41
CA PRO A 87 -15.62 -9.12 -3.10
C PRO A 87 -16.57 -9.41 -4.26
N GLU A 88 -16.10 -9.22 -5.49
CA GLU A 88 -16.75 -9.76 -6.68
C GLU A 88 -16.75 -11.27 -6.48
N LYS A 89 -17.86 -11.77 -5.92
CA LYS A 89 -18.24 -13.16 -6.03
C LYS A 89 -18.43 -13.39 -7.52
N ASP A 90 -17.39 -13.89 -8.17
CA ASP A 90 -17.50 -14.58 -9.44
C ASP A 90 -18.32 -15.86 -9.19
N ALA A 91 -19.64 -15.67 -9.14
CA ALA A 91 -20.62 -16.72 -9.22
C ALA A 91 -21.13 -16.66 -10.66
N GLY A 92 -20.64 -17.57 -11.47
CA GLY A 92 -21.18 -17.80 -12.80
C GLY A 92 -22.69 -18.07 -12.77
N ASP A 93 -23.28 -17.78 -13.92
CA ASP A 93 -24.58 -18.25 -14.41
C ASP A 93 -25.83 -17.42 -14.05
N GLY A 94 -26.22 -16.56 -15.00
CA GLY A 94 -27.61 -16.56 -15.46
C GLY A 94 -28.54 -15.43 -15.00
N ALA A 95 -29.11 -14.76 -16.01
CA ALA A 95 -30.44 -14.10 -16.03
C ALA A 95 -30.60 -12.64 -15.58
N GLN A 96 -30.55 -11.76 -16.58
CA GLN A 96 -31.53 -10.72 -16.97
C GLN A 96 -32.37 -9.95 -15.92
N GLY A 97 -32.42 -8.63 -16.13
CA GLY A 97 -33.46 -7.70 -15.67
C GLY A 97 -32.96 -6.80 -14.53
N GLU A 98 -33.13 -5.49 -14.48
CA GLU A 98 -34.08 -4.61 -15.11
C GLU A 98 -33.62 -3.15 -14.89
N LYS A 99 -33.94 -2.27 -15.85
CA LYS A 99 -33.61 -0.84 -15.83
C LYS A 99 -34.19 -0.15 -14.58
N ARG A 100 -33.41 0.68 -13.88
CA ARG A 100 -33.96 1.88 -13.20
C ARG A 100 -33.10 3.11 -13.44
N LYS A 101 -33.83 4.18 -13.71
CA LYS A 101 -33.45 5.47 -14.24
C LYS A 101 -33.41 6.46 -13.07
N ALA A 102 -32.37 7.29 -13.06
CA ALA A 102 -32.24 8.65 -12.50
C ALA A 102 -33.04 9.07 -11.26
N GLU A 103 -32.35 9.72 -10.31
CA GLU A 103 -32.76 11.07 -9.91
C GLU A 103 -31.57 11.91 -9.44
N VAL A 104 -31.49 13.12 -9.99
CA VAL A 104 -30.59 14.23 -9.65
C VAL A 104 -31.30 15.07 -8.61
N GLY A 105 -30.61 15.46 -7.53
CA GLY A 105 -31.09 16.42 -6.54
C GLY A 105 -29.97 17.41 -6.22
N ASP A 106 -30.17 18.64 -6.66
CA ASP A 106 -29.28 19.80 -6.54
C ASP A 106 -29.52 20.56 -5.21
N GLU A 107 -28.57 21.45 -4.89
CA GLU A 107 -28.68 22.62 -4.00
C GLU A 107 -28.49 22.51 -2.46
N ASN A 108 -27.31 22.97 -2.04
CA ASN A 108 -27.11 24.23 -1.27
C ASN A 108 -27.31 24.20 0.26
N LEU A 109 -26.20 24.32 1.02
CA LEU A 109 -25.98 25.50 1.89
C LEU A 109 -24.54 25.57 2.42
N ALA A 110 -23.86 26.66 2.05
CA ALA A 110 -22.64 27.12 2.68
C ALA A 110 -22.88 27.71 4.08
N SER A 111 -21.90 27.55 4.98
CA SER A 111 -21.34 28.57 5.90
C SER A 111 -21.06 28.02 7.30
N LYS A 112 -19.77 27.87 7.64
CA LYS A 112 -19.13 28.74 8.65
C LYS A 112 -17.62 28.51 8.72
N LYS A 113 -16.89 29.57 8.41
CA LYS A 113 -15.50 29.79 8.84
C LYS A 113 -15.45 29.89 10.36
N GLN A 114 -14.45 29.26 10.98
CA GLN A 114 -13.78 29.85 12.14
C GLN A 114 -12.30 29.45 12.12
N ALA A 115 -11.43 30.46 12.07
CA ALA A 115 -10.00 30.42 12.37
C ALA A 115 -9.81 30.12 13.88
N THR A 116 -8.69 29.62 14.40
CA THR A 116 -7.32 30.14 14.34
C THR A 116 -6.37 29.11 14.98
N ASP A 117 -5.16 29.03 14.43
CA ASP A 117 -3.85 29.00 15.11
C ASP A 117 -3.72 28.42 16.53
N ALA A 118 -2.96 27.34 16.65
CA ALA A 118 -2.15 27.05 17.84
C ALA A 118 -0.91 26.26 17.43
N ASN A 119 0.15 27.01 17.13
CA ASN A 119 1.54 26.57 17.19
C ASN A 119 1.84 25.90 18.54
N CYS A 120 2.43 24.70 18.55
CA CYS A 120 3.01 24.10 19.75
C CYS A 120 4.44 23.63 19.43
N GLU A 121 5.30 24.60 19.10
CA GLU A 121 6.72 24.49 19.38
C GLU A 121 6.95 24.62 20.89
N THR A 122 7.60 23.64 21.51
CA THR A 122 8.50 23.90 22.64
C THR A 122 9.63 22.88 22.59
N VAL A 123 10.84 23.43 22.46
CA VAL A 123 12.13 22.78 22.34
C VAL A 123 12.84 22.79 23.71
N SER A 124 13.56 21.68 23.97
CA SER A 124 14.70 21.45 24.88
C SER A 124 14.53 21.45 26.41
N LEU A 125 15.12 20.41 27.02
CA LEU A 125 16.07 20.58 28.12
C LEU A 125 17.19 19.53 28.05
N ASP A 126 18.40 20.05 28.14
CA ASP A 126 19.74 19.44 28.21
C ASP A 126 20.08 19.19 29.69
N ASP A 127 20.74 18.06 30.00
CA ASP A 127 21.59 17.86 31.19
C ASP A 127 22.82 17.03 30.80
#